data_AF-U3P269-F1
#
_entry.id   AF-U3P269-F1
#
_cell.length_a   1.000
_cell.length_b   1.000
_cell.length_c   1.000
_cell.angle_alpha   90.00
_cell.angle_beta   90.00
_cell.angle_gamma   90.00
#
_symmetry.space_group_name_H-M   'P 1'
#
loop_
_entity.id
_entity.type
_entity.pdbx_description
1 polymer ?
#
loop_
_entity_poly.entity_id
_entity_poly.type
_entity_poly.pdbx_seq_one_letter_code
_entity_poly.pdbx_strand_id
1 'polypeptide(L)'
;MGTTIHAGRWWTPATALFVPENAVQTVVSITTALILLATAERLLGTARATLAFLVTGVLGIALGVLGQWSAANTGELLTHTTESGVTLDPTVGIVGALIAASAFANTLWRRRIRLLTFAFILMLALYNSDQNNVYRLIAALLGLALGAILRGGRIQRIRRSSHGETRTLVAALIGLTALGPLAALLPPGGFGSFSFIAAQGFGPALLSLLPLALLLVTAIGLRRGRHFALLLGIVVDIALIVLPFAAIPGGRLSADIDGYAALAPVAAVLLWLFAVLLPPLASLVLLIATRRQFQIRAPRDAVVRFTLLSVISFALLAVAYLVAGLATLSSYVPEAGLGDVFASMLRRFVPAGLESALGPVVVPTAPIVLSLSHWVGPVFWSVFVLGVLRLYRATSTGRTAGDELRFRELLRWGGGGTLGFRGTWPGNVYWFSEEGDAAIAYRVIDGVAITLSDPVCRPEHAERAIIDFVAFCDANSWTPAFYSRRILVVVATRRLAGR
;
A
#
# COMPACT_ATOMS: atom_id res chain seq x y z
N MET A 1 5.49 5.81 40.95
CA MET A 1 6.17 7.01 40.41
C MET A 1 5.10 8.04 40.08
N GLY A 2 5.26 9.31 40.49
CA GLY A 2 4.29 10.36 40.14
C GLY A 2 4.38 10.74 38.67
N THR A 3 3.25 11.06 38.04
CA THR A 3 3.22 11.59 36.66
C THR A 3 3.92 12.95 36.60
N THR A 4 4.34 13.39 35.39
CA THR A 4 4.95 14.72 35.17
C THR A 4 4.18 15.85 35.83
N ILE A 5 2.85 15.76 35.84
CA ILE A 5 1.93 16.73 36.42
C ILE A 5 1.97 16.68 37.95
N HIS A 6 1.89 15.50 38.56
CA HIS A 6 1.97 15.34 40.02
C HIS A 6 3.35 15.68 40.60
N ALA A 7 4.41 15.48 39.82
CA ALA A 7 5.78 15.76 40.23
C ALA A 7 6.25 17.19 39.88
N GLY A 8 5.43 18.02 39.21
CA GLY A 8 5.75 19.39 38.82
C GLY A 8 6.91 19.53 37.81
N ARG A 9 7.27 18.45 37.08
CA ARG A 9 8.48 18.40 36.24
C ARG A 9 8.21 18.84 34.80
N TRP A 10 7.76 20.08 34.61
CA TRP A 10 7.35 20.62 33.29
C TRP A 10 8.48 20.71 32.23
N TRP A 11 9.75 20.51 32.61
CA TRP A 11 10.86 20.40 31.68
C TRP A 11 10.94 19.03 30.98
N THR A 12 10.26 18.01 31.50
CA THR A 12 10.34 16.64 30.99
C THR A 12 9.91 16.46 29.53
N PRO A 13 8.89 17.17 28.99
CA PRO A 13 8.56 17.09 27.57
C PRO A 13 9.68 17.59 26.65
N ALA A 14 10.48 18.56 27.11
CA ALA A 14 11.61 19.06 26.34
C ALA A 14 12.79 18.08 26.35
N THR A 15 13.11 17.50 27.51
CA THR A 15 14.20 16.53 27.62
C THR A 15 13.87 15.20 26.94
N ALA A 16 12.59 14.82 26.90
CA ALA A 16 12.10 13.60 26.24
C ALA A 16 12.39 13.54 24.73
N LEU A 17 12.60 14.69 24.09
CA LEU A 17 12.91 14.76 22.66
C LEU A 17 14.36 14.38 22.33
N PHE A 18 15.23 14.26 23.33
CA PHE A 18 16.67 14.03 23.11
C PHE A 18 17.14 12.67 23.59
N VAL A 19 16.35 12.01 24.43
CA VAL A 19 16.71 10.74 25.05
C VAL A 19 15.80 9.66 24.46
N PRO A 20 16.35 8.68 23.72
CA PRO A 20 15.61 7.48 23.31
C PRO A 20 15.40 6.55 24.51
N GLU A 21 14.31 5.79 24.50
CA GLU A 21 13.94 4.82 25.53
C GLU A 21 14.83 3.57 25.52
N ASN A 22 15.24 3.11 24.34
CA ASN A 22 16.03 1.89 24.18
C ASN A 22 16.96 1.92 22.96
N ALA A 23 17.87 0.95 22.87
CA ALA A 23 18.89 0.89 21.79
C ALA A 23 18.29 0.82 20.38
N VAL A 24 17.16 0.11 20.21
CA VAL A 24 16.46 0.03 18.91
C VAL A 24 15.92 1.40 18.52
N GLN A 25 15.27 2.10 19.45
CA GLN A 25 14.76 3.44 19.22
C GLN A 25 15.87 4.46 19.00
N THR A 26 17.05 4.27 19.60
CA THR A 26 18.23 5.10 19.29
C THR A 26 18.59 4.98 17.81
N VAL A 27 18.68 3.76 17.27
CA VAL A 27 18.96 3.53 15.84
C VAL A 27 17.86 4.13 14.96
N VAL A 28 16.59 3.94 15.32
CA VAL A 28 15.45 4.52 14.59
C VAL A 28 15.49 6.06 14.63
N SER A 29 15.78 6.65 15.78
CA SER A 29 15.85 8.10 15.96
C SER A 29 16.99 8.72 15.16
N ILE A 30 18.17 8.10 15.18
CA ILE A 30 19.32 8.53 14.36
C ILE A 30 18.98 8.43 12.87
N THR A 31 18.42 7.30 12.44
CA THR A 31 18.06 7.07 11.03
C THR A 31 17.01 8.06 10.55
N THR A 32 15.96 8.27 11.34
CA THR A 32 14.89 9.23 11.01
C THR A 32 15.39 10.67 11.08
N ALA A 33 16.33 11.02 11.96
CA ALA A 33 16.95 12.35 11.97
C ALA A 33 17.77 12.58 10.70
N LEU A 34 18.63 11.62 10.33
CA LEU A 34 19.48 11.72 9.13
C LEU A 34 18.68 11.80 7.82
N ILE A 35 17.47 11.24 7.79
CA ILE A 35 16.62 11.25 6.59
C ILE A 35 15.60 12.39 6.65
N LEU A 36 14.70 12.37 7.65
CA LEU A 36 13.53 13.22 7.72
C LEU A 36 13.87 14.62 8.25
N LEU A 37 14.65 14.71 9.33
CA LEU A 37 15.05 16.01 9.87
C LEU A 37 16.00 16.73 8.92
N ALA A 38 16.96 16.02 8.32
CA ALA A 38 17.80 16.57 7.25
C ALA A 38 16.99 17.07 6.04
N THR A 39 15.91 16.37 5.68
CA THR A 39 14.98 16.84 4.63
C THR A 39 14.23 18.10 5.08
N ALA A 40 13.80 18.16 6.34
CA ALA A 40 13.15 19.35 6.90
C ALA A 40 14.09 20.56 6.89
N GLU A 41 15.37 20.38 7.26
CA GLU A 41 16.41 21.41 7.20
C GLU A 41 16.63 21.91 5.78
N ARG A 42 16.68 21.03 4.78
CA ARG A 42 16.82 21.42 3.36
C ARG A 42 15.64 22.25 2.85
N LEU A 43 14.44 22.07 3.40
CA LEU A 43 13.23 22.76 2.98
C LEU A 43 12.96 24.07 3.75
N LEU A 44 13.29 24.10 5.04
CA LEU A 44 13.01 25.23 5.95
C LEU A 44 14.23 26.13 6.22
N GLY A 45 15.44 25.60 6.07
CA GLY A 45 16.66 26.11 6.69
C GLY A 45 16.80 25.63 8.14
N THR A 46 18.05 25.54 8.63
CA THR A 46 18.39 24.95 9.93
C THR A 46 17.63 25.57 11.10
N ALA A 47 17.62 26.91 11.22
CA ALA A 47 16.97 27.59 12.34
C ALA A 47 15.45 27.32 12.42
N ARG A 48 14.77 27.34 11.27
CA ARG A 48 13.32 27.08 11.20
C ARG A 48 13.00 25.60 11.40
N ALA A 49 13.87 24.70 10.96
CA ALA A 49 13.73 23.26 11.21
C ALA A 49 13.92 22.92 12.70
N THR A 50 14.94 23.49 13.36
CA THR A 50 15.13 23.34 14.82
C THR A 50 13.94 23.89 15.60
N LEU A 51 13.45 25.08 15.23
CA LEU A 51 12.24 25.64 15.84
C LEU A 51 11.04 24.71 15.65
N ALA A 52 10.83 24.21 14.42
CA ALA A 52 9.73 23.29 14.15
C ALA A 52 9.84 22.00 14.95
N PHE A 53 11.03 21.40 15.06
CA PHE A 53 11.30 20.21 15.87
C PHE A 53 10.96 20.44 17.35
N LEU A 54 11.46 21.53 17.93
CA LEU A 54 11.24 21.83 19.35
C LEU A 54 9.77 22.18 19.63
N VAL A 55 9.18 23.08 18.87
CA VAL A 55 7.81 23.58 19.12
C VAL A 55 6.81 22.44 18.95
N THR A 56 6.87 21.71 17.83
CA THR A 56 5.91 20.62 17.58
C THR A 56 6.14 19.43 18.50
N GLY A 57 7.40 19.11 18.82
CA GLY A 57 7.74 18.03 19.74
C GLY A 57 7.28 18.30 21.17
N VAL A 58 7.65 19.46 21.73
CA VAL A 58 7.33 19.83 23.13
C VAL A 58 5.83 19.96 23.30
N LEU A 59 5.15 20.69 22.41
CA LEU A 59 3.69 20.84 22.47
C LEU A 59 2.98 19.51 22.20
N GLY A 60 3.50 18.68 21.31
CA GLY A 60 2.92 17.35 21.02
C GLY A 60 2.93 16.44 22.24
N ILE A 61 4.07 16.36 22.93
CA ILE A 61 4.20 15.56 24.16
C ILE A 61 3.37 16.19 25.28
N ALA A 62 3.43 17.52 25.48
CA ALA A 62 2.67 18.19 26.54
C ALA A 62 1.15 18.01 26.38
N LEU A 63 0.62 18.22 25.18
CA LEU A 63 -0.80 18.00 24.88
C LEU A 63 -1.19 16.53 24.99
N GLY A 64 -0.30 15.62 24.59
CA GLY A 64 -0.50 14.18 24.74
C GLY A 64 -0.62 13.75 26.21
N VAL A 65 0.32 14.19 27.05
CA VAL A 65 0.33 13.93 28.50
C VAL A 65 -0.89 14.55 29.17
N LEU A 66 -1.29 15.77 28.79
CA LEU A 66 -2.51 16.41 29.29
C LEU A 66 -3.77 15.62 28.89
N GLY A 67 -3.82 15.14 27.65
CA GLY A 67 -4.91 14.29 27.16
C GLY A 67 -5.03 13.01 27.97
N GLN A 68 -3.91 12.29 28.17
CA GLN A 68 -3.87 11.09 29.00
C GLN A 68 -4.29 11.37 30.45
N TRP A 69 -3.78 12.44 31.06
CA TRP A 69 -4.13 12.81 32.42
C TRP A 69 -5.61 13.14 32.56
N SER A 70 -6.18 13.88 31.62
CA SER A 70 -7.61 14.20 31.61
C SER A 70 -8.47 12.93 31.47
N ALA A 71 -8.07 12.01 30.59
CA ALA A 71 -8.74 10.72 30.42
C ALA A 71 -8.67 9.87 31.70
N ALA A 72 -7.51 9.84 32.37
CA ALA A 72 -7.33 9.12 33.62
C ALA A 72 -8.20 9.67 34.76
N ASN A 73 -8.48 10.99 34.77
CA ASN A 73 -9.23 11.65 35.83
C ASN A 73 -10.77 11.63 35.62
N THR A 74 -11.26 11.18 34.46
CA THR A 74 -12.70 11.22 34.10
C THR A 74 -13.44 9.89 34.36
N GLY A 75 -12.75 8.83 34.79
CA GLY A 75 -13.37 7.61 35.36
C GLY A 75 -13.09 6.29 34.60
N GLU A 76 -12.38 5.39 35.30
CA GLU A 76 -12.30 3.91 35.32
C GLU A 76 -12.56 2.97 34.12
N LEU A 77 -13.08 3.40 32.96
CA LEU A 77 -13.43 2.47 31.86
C LEU A 77 -12.27 2.07 30.93
N LEU A 78 -11.15 2.81 30.96
CA LEU A 78 -9.99 2.64 30.07
C LEU A 78 -8.65 2.50 30.82
N THR A 79 -8.67 2.54 32.16
CA THR A 79 -7.50 2.82 33.01
C THR A 79 -6.66 1.61 33.38
N HIS A 80 -7.10 0.38 33.12
CA HIS A 80 -6.34 -0.83 33.49
C HIS A 80 -5.21 -1.20 32.50
N THR A 81 -5.00 -0.44 31.42
CA THR A 81 -3.96 -0.71 30.42
C THR A 81 -2.91 0.39 30.25
N THR A 82 -2.98 1.46 31.05
CA THR A 82 -1.95 2.50 31.05
C THR A 82 -0.79 2.03 31.91
N GLU A 83 0.05 1.13 31.41
CA GLU A 83 1.40 0.98 31.95
C GLU A 83 2.02 2.39 31.99
N SER A 84 2.41 2.82 33.18
CA SER A 84 3.08 4.10 33.41
C SER A 84 4.48 4.08 32.78
N GLY A 85 4.54 4.10 31.45
CA GLY A 85 5.76 4.10 30.65
C GLY A 85 6.36 5.49 30.57
N VAL A 86 7.69 5.57 30.63
CA VAL A 86 8.42 6.83 30.49
C VAL A 86 8.37 7.27 29.02
N THR A 87 7.89 8.49 28.77
CA THR A 87 7.75 9.02 27.40
C THR A 87 9.09 9.59 26.92
N LEU A 88 9.84 8.80 26.15
CA LEU A 88 11.18 9.13 25.65
C LEU A 88 11.25 8.86 24.15
N ASP A 89 10.91 9.85 23.31
CA ASP A 89 10.84 9.65 21.86
C ASP A 89 11.20 10.88 21.03
N PRO A 90 12.46 10.97 20.54
CA PRO A 90 12.90 12.03 19.64
C PRO A 90 12.09 12.12 18.34
N THR A 91 11.51 11.00 17.89
CA THR A 91 10.84 10.96 16.59
C THR A 91 9.56 11.81 16.55
N VAL A 92 8.97 12.14 17.70
CA VAL A 92 7.81 13.04 17.83
C VAL A 92 8.14 14.42 17.23
N GLY A 93 9.27 15.01 17.62
CA GLY A 93 9.73 16.29 17.08
C GLY A 93 10.15 16.20 15.61
N ILE A 94 10.78 15.09 15.20
CA ILE A 94 11.22 14.88 13.80
C ILE A 94 10.02 14.88 12.86
N VAL A 95 8.96 14.17 13.24
CA VAL A 95 7.71 14.08 12.47
C VAL A 95 7.05 15.46 12.34
N GLY A 96 6.90 16.19 13.45
CA GLY A 96 6.29 17.51 13.42
C GLY A 96 7.10 18.51 12.57
N ALA A 97 8.44 18.46 12.64
CA ALA A 97 9.32 19.26 11.79
C ALA A 97 9.16 18.93 10.30
N LEU A 98 9.10 17.65 9.92
CA LEU A 98 8.90 17.22 8.53
C LEU A 98 7.55 17.72 7.98
N ILE A 99 6.48 17.59 8.77
CA ILE A 99 5.16 18.06 8.35
C ILE A 99 5.12 19.59 8.23
N ALA A 100 5.77 20.33 9.12
CA ALA A 100 5.92 21.78 8.97
C ALA A 100 6.69 22.13 7.69
N ALA A 101 7.79 21.43 7.42
CA ALA A 101 8.62 21.61 6.23
C ALA A 101 7.87 21.32 4.92
N SER A 102 6.89 20.40 4.94
CA SER A 102 6.04 20.10 3.78
C SER A 102 5.33 21.34 3.22
N ALA A 103 5.13 22.39 4.03
CA ALA A 103 4.55 23.65 3.59
C ALA A 103 5.45 24.43 2.62
N PHE A 104 6.74 24.12 2.53
CA PHE A 104 7.68 24.76 1.60
C PHE A 104 7.98 23.88 0.38
N ALA A 105 7.58 22.61 0.40
CA ALA A 105 7.68 21.71 -0.75
C ALA A 105 6.72 22.09 -1.89
N ASN A 106 7.08 21.64 -3.12
CA ASN A 106 6.22 21.76 -4.30
C ASN A 106 4.88 21.01 -4.10
N THR A 107 3.89 21.29 -4.95
CA THR A 107 2.51 20.76 -4.77
C THR A 107 2.44 19.24 -4.71
N LEU A 108 3.24 18.55 -5.52
CA LEU A 108 3.30 17.08 -5.58
C LEU A 108 3.94 16.50 -4.30
N TRP A 109 5.14 16.96 -3.93
CA TRP A 109 5.86 16.48 -2.75
C TRP A 109 5.17 16.82 -1.45
N ARG A 110 4.52 17.99 -1.36
CA ARG A 110 3.69 18.33 -0.20
C ARG A 110 2.60 17.30 0.06
N ARG A 111 1.87 16.90 -0.99
CA ARG A 111 0.80 15.89 -0.88
C ARG A 111 1.37 14.54 -0.48
N ARG A 112 2.48 14.12 -1.10
CA ARG A 112 3.15 12.84 -0.80
C ARG A 112 3.64 12.79 0.64
N ILE A 113 4.38 13.81 1.10
CA ILE A 113 4.90 13.88 2.47
C ILE A 113 3.73 13.82 3.45
N ARG A 114 2.72 14.67 3.30
CA ARG A 114 1.58 14.69 4.23
C ARG A 114 0.83 13.36 4.24
N LEU A 115 0.38 12.88 3.08
CA LEU A 115 -0.44 11.67 3.01
C LEU A 115 0.32 10.44 3.53
N LEU A 116 1.58 10.25 3.13
CA LEU A 116 2.37 9.09 3.56
C LEU A 116 2.73 9.16 5.04
N THR A 117 3.14 10.34 5.54
CA THR A 117 3.46 10.51 6.96
C THR A 117 2.24 10.33 7.83
N PHE A 118 1.09 10.95 7.50
CA PHE A 118 -0.14 10.76 8.27
C PHE A 118 -0.65 9.33 8.20
N ALA A 119 -0.64 8.70 7.03
CA ALA A 119 -1.06 7.31 6.91
C ALA A 119 -0.15 6.38 7.71
N PHE A 120 1.16 6.64 7.77
CA PHE A 120 2.12 5.80 8.50
C PHE A 120 1.95 5.96 10.00
N ILE A 121 1.81 7.20 10.49
CA ILE A 121 1.59 7.46 11.91
C ILE A 121 0.23 6.92 12.35
N LEU A 122 -0.81 7.11 11.55
CA LEU A 122 -2.13 6.56 11.84
C LEU A 122 -2.09 5.03 11.89
N MET A 123 -1.40 4.40 10.94
CA MET A 123 -1.18 2.97 10.95
C MET A 123 -0.44 2.52 12.23
N LEU A 124 0.66 3.18 12.61
CA LEU A 124 1.38 2.87 13.85
C LEU A 124 0.50 3.07 15.09
N ALA A 125 -0.28 4.14 15.16
CA ALA A 125 -1.18 4.43 16.28
C ALA A 125 -2.32 3.41 16.41
N LEU A 126 -2.78 2.83 15.30
CA LEU A 126 -3.80 1.79 15.29
C LEU A 126 -3.23 0.42 15.66
N TYR A 127 -2.05 0.06 15.12
CA TYR A 127 -1.47 -1.27 15.30
C TYR A 127 -0.65 -1.42 16.58
N ASN A 128 -0.01 -0.36 17.04
CA ASN A 128 0.81 -0.35 18.22
C ASN A 128 0.21 0.66 19.21
N SER A 129 -0.38 0.12 20.29
CA SER A 129 -1.03 0.90 21.36
C SER A 129 -0.06 1.71 22.22
N ASP A 130 1.20 1.87 21.78
CA ASP A 130 2.16 2.77 22.39
C ASP A 130 1.69 4.24 22.32
N GLN A 131 1.65 4.87 23.49
CA GLN A 131 1.38 6.28 23.70
C GLN A 131 2.21 7.21 22.81
N ASN A 132 3.45 6.83 22.47
CA ASN A 132 4.34 7.63 21.62
C ASN A 132 3.74 7.86 20.22
N ASN A 133 2.95 6.92 19.70
CA ASN A 133 2.33 7.08 18.37
C ASN A 133 1.24 8.17 18.36
N VAL A 134 0.51 8.31 19.47
CA VAL A 134 -0.47 9.39 19.65
C VAL A 134 0.24 10.74 19.69
N TYR A 135 1.38 10.83 20.38
CA TYR A 135 2.16 12.07 20.45
C TYR A 135 2.73 12.47 19.08
N ARG A 136 3.21 11.50 18.29
CA ARG A 136 3.63 11.73 16.89
C ARG A 136 2.48 12.29 16.04
N LEU A 137 1.25 11.80 16.24
CA LEU A 137 0.07 12.28 15.51
C LEU A 137 -0.27 13.73 15.90
N ILE A 138 -0.26 14.05 17.20
CA ILE A 138 -0.48 15.41 17.68
C ILE A 138 0.61 16.35 17.14
N ALA A 139 1.89 15.95 17.23
CA ALA A 139 3.01 16.72 16.69
C ALA A 139 2.90 16.94 15.17
N ALA A 140 2.43 15.94 14.41
CA ALA A 140 2.16 16.08 12.98
C ALA A 140 1.06 17.12 12.69
N LEU A 141 -0.04 17.10 13.46
CA LEU A 141 -1.13 18.09 13.34
C LEU A 141 -0.64 19.51 13.69
N LEU A 142 0.15 19.65 14.75
CA LEU A 142 0.81 20.92 15.11
C LEU A 142 1.78 21.37 14.02
N GLY A 143 2.51 20.44 13.41
CA GLY A 143 3.38 20.71 12.26
C GLY A 143 2.61 21.26 11.06
N LEU A 144 1.38 20.78 10.79
CA LEU A 144 0.53 21.33 9.73
C LEU A 144 0.17 22.79 10.02
N ALA A 145 -0.22 23.09 11.26
CA ALA A 145 -0.56 24.44 11.69
C ALA A 145 0.67 25.36 11.61
N LEU A 146 1.80 24.94 12.18
CA LEU A 146 3.05 25.70 12.17
C LEU A 146 3.55 25.97 10.75
N GLY A 147 3.51 24.96 9.87
CA GLY A 147 3.89 25.13 8.46
C GLY A 147 2.97 26.10 7.70
N ALA A 148 1.68 26.14 8.04
CA ALA A 148 0.75 27.10 7.45
C ALA A 148 1.04 28.55 7.91
N ILE A 149 1.37 28.73 9.20
CA ILE A 149 1.76 30.01 9.79
C ILE A 149 3.06 30.51 9.15
N LEU A 150 4.11 29.66 9.12
CA LEU A 150 5.43 30.03 8.59
C LEU A 150 5.43 30.40 7.10
N ARG A 151 4.49 29.86 6.30
CA ARG A 151 4.42 30.14 4.86
C ARG A 151 3.64 31.43 4.53
N GLY A 152 2.88 32.00 5.47
CA GLY A 152 2.14 33.24 5.23
C GLY A 152 0.92 33.11 4.31
N GLY A 153 0.09 32.07 4.50
CA GLY A 153 -1.34 32.09 4.12
C GLY A 153 -1.72 32.53 2.69
N ARG A 154 -1.35 31.77 1.65
CA ARG A 154 -2.11 31.75 0.38
C ARG A 154 -2.57 30.34 0.08
N ILE A 155 -3.88 30.12 0.14
CA ILE A 155 -4.53 28.86 -0.24
C ILE A 155 -4.34 28.70 -1.76
N GLN A 156 -3.42 27.84 -2.18
CA GLN A 156 -3.25 27.54 -3.59
C GLN A 156 -4.48 26.78 -4.09
N ARG A 157 -5.04 27.20 -5.24
CA ARG A 157 -6.13 26.49 -5.93
C ARG A 157 -5.80 25.01 -6.04
N ILE A 158 -6.75 24.15 -5.67
CA ILE A 158 -6.63 22.69 -5.73
C ILE A 158 -6.48 22.29 -7.19
N ARG A 159 -5.25 22.13 -7.67
CA ARG A 159 -5.00 21.54 -8.99
C ARG A 159 -5.43 20.07 -8.91
N ARG A 160 -6.34 19.63 -9.79
CA ARG A 160 -6.73 18.21 -9.91
C ARG A 160 -5.45 17.38 -10.05
N SER A 161 -5.34 16.33 -9.23
CA SER A 161 -4.21 15.39 -9.31
C SER A 161 -4.28 14.64 -10.64
N SER A 162 -3.12 14.40 -11.26
CA SER A 162 -3.09 13.57 -12.47
C SER A 162 -3.48 12.13 -12.13
N HIS A 163 -4.02 11.40 -13.10
CA HIS A 163 -4.37 9.99 -12.92
C HIS A 163 -3.17 9.17 -12.44
N GLY A 164 -1.97 9.44 -12.99
CA GLY A 164 -0.73 8.78 -12.56
C GLY A 164 -0.32 9.12 -11.12
N GLU A 165 -0.50 10.36 -10.67
CA GLU A 165 -0.21 10.75 -9.28
C GLU A 165 -1.17 10.06 -8.30
N THR A 166 -2.47 10.03 -8.62
CA THR A 166 -3.45 9.38 -7.73
C THR A 166 -3.22 7.87 -7.65
N ARG A 167 -2.93 7.18 -8.78
CA ARG A 167 -2.53 5.76 -8.78
C ARG A 167 -1.31 5.48 -7.91
N THR A 168 -0.31 6.37 -7.96
CA THR A 168 0.92 6.25 -7.17
C THR A 168 0.65 6.42 -5.68
N LEU A 169 -0.18 7.39 -5.30
CA LEU A 169 -0.56 7.64 -3.92
C LEU A 169 -1.40 6.49 -3.35
N VAL A 170 -2.42 6.03 -4.09
CA VAL A 170 -3.22 4.87 -3.69
C VAL A 170 -2.32 3.65 -3.51
N ALA A 171 -1.47 3.34 -4.49
CA ALA A 171 -0.55 2.21 -4.35
C ALA A 171 0.39 2.32 -3.15
N ALA A 172 0.89 3.52 -2.84
CA ALA A 172 1.74 3.72 -1.67
C ALA A 172 0.95 3.53 -0.36
N LEU A 173 -0.31 3.98 -0.30
CA LEU A 173 -1.20 3.74 0.84
C LEU A 173 -1.48 2.25 1.04
N ILE A 174 -1.78 1.51 -0.04
CA ILE A 174 -2.00 0.06 0.01
C ILE A 174 -0.72 -0.69 0.38
N GLY A 175 0.44 -0.24 -0.11
CA GLY A 175 1.73 -0.81 0.28
C GLY A 175 2.06 -0.55 1.75
N LEU A 176 1.57 0.56 2.30
CA LEU A 176 1.73 0.90 3.71
C LEU A 176 0.82 0.05 4.60
N THR A 177 -0.44 -0.17 4.22
CA THR A 177 -1.35 -1.05 4.96
C THR A 177 -0.86 -2.50 4.98
N ALA A 178 -0.08 -2.92 3.97
CA ALA A 178 0.58 -4.23 3.94
C ALA A 178 1.52 -4.48 5.13
N LEU A 179 2.02 -3.43 5.79
CA LEU A 179 2.84 -3.56 6.99
C LEU A 179 2.01 -3.92 8.25
N GLY A 180 0.68 -3.77 8.19
CA GLY A 180 -0.22 -4.06 9.31
C GLY A 180 -0.14 -5.50 9.79
N PRO A 181 -0.32 -6.50 8.90
CA PRO A 181 -0.12 -7.90 9.24
C PRO A 181 1.26 -8.22 9.84
N LEU A 182 2.33 -7.51 9.45
CA LEU A 182 3.65 -7.67 10.09
C LEU A 182 3.66 -7.17 11.53
N ALA A 183 2.99 -6.06 11.81
CA ALA A 183 2.88 -5.54 13.16
C ALA A 183 2.11 -6.50 14.08
N ALA A 184 1.06 -7.15 13.55
CA ALA A 184 0.33 -8.19 14.28
C ALA A 184 1.16 -9.46 14.55
N LEU A 185 2.19 -9.72 13.74
CA LEU A 185 3.12 -10.85 13.90
C LEU A 185 4.22 -10.58 14.95
N LEU A 186 4.29 -9.38 15.53
CA LEU A 186 5.21 -9.03 16.62
C LEU A 186 4.44 -9.12 17.94
N PRO A 187 4.59 -10.22 18.73
CA PRO A 187 3.88 -10.35 19.98
C PRO A 187 4.31 -9.24 20.96
N PRO A 188 3.38 -8.70 21.78
CA PRO A 188 3.74 -7.93 22.95
C PRO A 188 4.40 -8.88 23.96
N GLY A 189 5.74 -8.99 23.91
CA GLY A 189 6.48 -9.95 24.75
C GLY A 189 7.83 -10.43 24.21
N GLY A 190 8.29 -9.98 23.03
CA GLY A 190 9.68 -10.21 22.61
C GLY A 190 10.00 -11.63 22.10
N PHE A 191 9.02 -12.53 22.00
CA PHE A 191 9.18 -13.76 21.21
C PHE A 191 9.15 -13.39 19.74
N GLY A 192 10.32 -13.07 19.19
CA GLY A 192 10.46 -12.61 17.80
C GLY A 192 9.98 -13.63 16.77
N SER A 193 9.90 -13.20 15.51
CA SER A 193 9.51 -14.01 14.35
C SER A 193 10.27 -15.34 14.25
N PHE A 194 11.48 -15.42 14.81
CA PHE A 194 12.28 -16.65 14.94
C PHE A 194 11.65 -17.71 15.85
N SER A 195 10.96 -17.32 16.93
CA SER A 195 10.22 -18.25 17.79
C SER A 195 9.03 -18.87 17.03
N PHE A 196 8.33 -18.05 16.24
CA PHE A 196 7.25 -18.54 15.38
C PHE A 196 7.76 -19.53 14.32
N ILE A 197 8.90 -19.23 13.66
CA ILE A 197 9.55 -20.14 12.70
C ILE A 197 10.02 -21.42 13.39
N ALA A 198 10.58 -21.32 14.60
CA ALA A 198 11.02 -22.49 15.37
C ALA A 198 9.84 -23.37 15.80
N ALA A 199 8.70 -22.76 16.15
CA ALA A 199 7.51 -23.48 16.61
C ALA A 199 6.69 -24.11 15.46
N GLN A 200 6.55 -23.42 14.33
CA GLN A 200 5.64 -23.82 13.24
C GLN A 200 6.37 -24.27 11.96
N GLY A 201 7.69 -24.09 11.89
CA GLY A 201 8.49 -24.34 10.70
C GLY A 201 8.47 -23.17 9.69
N PHE A 202 9.37 -23.25 8.72
CA PHE A 202 9.54 -22.21 7.70
C PHE A 202 8.34 -22.02 6.77
N GLY A 203 7.63 -23.11 6.45
CA GLY A 203 6.52 -23.09 5.51
C GLY A 203 5.34 -22.21 5.97
N PRO A 204 4.74 -22.51 7.14
CA PRO A 204 3.69 -21.68 7.72
C PRO A 204 4.13 -20.23 7.98
N ALA A 205 5.39 -20.01 8.34
CA ALA A 205 5.96 -18.66 8.47
C ALA A 205 6.00 -17.89 7.14
N LEU A 206 6.22 -18.55 6.00
CA LEU A 206 6.09 -17.90 4.69
C LEU A 206 4.62 -17.59 4.35
N LEU A 207 3.69 -18.48 4.73
CA LEU A 207 2.26 -18.25 4.53
C LEU A 207 1.69 -17.11 5.40
N SER A 208 2.24 -16.87 6.60
CA SER A 208 1.83 -15.72 7.41
C SER A 208 2.21 -14.38 6.78
N LEU A 209 3.24 -14.36 5.93
CA LEU A 209 3.64 -13.20 5.11
C LEU A 209 2.81 -13.05 3.83
N LEU A 210 1.92 -13.99 3.53
CA LEU A 210 1.16 -13.98 2.29
C LEU A 210 0.28 -12.74 2.11
N PRO A 211 -0.50 -12.27 3.11
CA PRO A 211 -1.33 -11.08 2.93
C PRO A 211 -0.48 -9.85 2.59
N LEU A 212 0.70 -9.71 3.23
CA LEU A 212 1.66 -8.68 2.89
C LEU A 212 2.15 -8.82 1.44
N ALA A 213 2.56 -10.02 1.02
CA ALA A 213 3.05 -10.25 -0.33
C ALA A 213 1.98 -9.90 -1.38
N LEU A 214 0.72 -10.29 -1.15
CA LEU A 214 -0.39 -9.99 -2.04
C LEU A 214 -0.75 -8.49 -2.06
N LEU A 215 -0.71 -7.79 -0.93
CA LEU A 215 -0.91 -6.34 -0.87
C LEU A 215 0.24 -5.56 -1.53
N LEU A 216 1.49 -6.01 -1.40
CA LEU A 216 2.63 -5.42 -2.12
C LEU A 216 2.52 -5.63 -3.63
N VAL A 217 2.16 -6.83 -4.08
CA VAL A 217 1.90 -7.13 -5.50
C VAL A 217 0.73 -6.29 -6.00
N THR A 218 -0.32 -6.13 -5.21
CA THR A 218 -1.45 -5.23 -5.47
C THR A 218 -0.95 -3.79 -5.66
N ALA A 219 -0.16 -3.26 -4.72
CA ALA A 219 0.42 -1.92 -4.81
C ALA A 219 1.24 -1.74 -6.10
N ILE A 220 2.10 -2.71 -6.46
CA ILE A 220 2.88 -2.68 -7.71
C ILE A 220 1.97 -2.64 -8.93
N GLY A 221 0.89 -3.42 -8.95
CA GLY A 221 -0.08 -3.44 -10.05
C GLY A 221 -0.92 -2.16 -10.16
N LEU A 222 -1.31 -1.58 -9.01
CA LEU A 222 -2.06 -0.32 -8.94
C LEU A 222 -1.22 0.85 -9.47
N ARG A 223 0.09 0.89 -9.19
CA ARG A 223 1.01 1.90 -9.79
C ARG A 223 0.97 1.88 -11.31
N ARG A 224 0.72 0.71 -11.91
CA ARG A 224 0.62 0.50 -13.36
C ARG A 224 -0.80 0.64 -13.91
N GLY A 225 -1.79 0.99 -13.08
CA GLY A 225 -3.18 1.17 -13.51
C GLY A 225 -3.95 -0.12 -13.83
N ARG A 226 -3.43 -1.30 -13.42
CA ARG A 226 -3.98 -2.61 -13.83
C ARG A 226 -5.27 -2.95 -13.09
N HIS A 227 -6.31 -3.35 -13.84
CA HIS A 227 -7.60 -3.76 -13.28
C HIS A 227 -7.50 -5.03 -12.42
N PHE A 228 -6.65 -5.99 -12.81
CA PHE A 228 -6.44 -7.20 -12.01
C PHE A 228 -5.87 -6.88 -10.61
N ALA A 229 -5.05 -5.82 -10.50
CA ALA A 229 -4.52 -5.38 -9.21
C ALA A 229 -5.62 -4.84 -8.30
N LEU A 230 -6.55 -4.06 -8.85
CA LEU A 230 -7.73 -3.60 -8.12
C LEU A 230 -8.56 -4.78 -7.58
N LEU A 231 -8.84 -5.77 -8.43
CA LEU A 231 -9.58 -6.98 -8.03
C LEU A 231 -8.83 -7.73 -6.92
N LEU A 232 -7.53 -7.97 -7.10
CA LEU A 232 -6.69 -8.67 -6.13
C LEU A 232 -6.71 -7.95 -4.77
N GLY A 233 -6.54 -6.63 -4.74
CA GLY A 233 -6.60 -5.83 -3.52
C GLY A 233 -7.93 -5.94 -2.81
N ILE A 234 -9.05 -5.81 -3.53
CA ILE A 234 -10.40 -5.96 -2.97
C ILE A 234 -10.59 -7.34 -2.36
N VAL A 235 -10.18 -8.41 -3.06
CA VAL A 235 -10.32 -9.78 -2.57
C VAL A 235 -9.47 -10.00 -1.31
N VAL A 236 -8.24 -9.47 -1.28
CA VAL A 236 -7.34 -9.58 -0.13
C VAL A 236 -7.87 -8.78 1.06
N ASP A 237 -8.36 -7.55 0.85
CA ASP A 237 -8.96 -6.74 1.93
C ASP A 237 -10.22 -7.38 2.51
N ILE A 238 -11.09 -7.94 1.66
CA ILE A 238 -12.27 -8.70 2.11
C ILE A 238 -11.82 -9.93 2.91
N ALA A 239 -10.82 -10.67 2.44
CA ALA A 239 -10.28 -11.80 3.18
C ALA A 239 -9.74 -11.35 4.55
N LEU A 240 -8.97 -10.26 4.62
CA LEU A 240 -8.44 -9.71 5.88
C LEU A 240 -9.54 -9.24 6.85
N ILE A 241 -10.68 -8.77 6.34
CA ILE A 241 -11.84 -8.40 7.16
C ILE A 241 -12.57 -9.65 7.68
N VAL A 242 -12.75 -10.68 6.85
CA VAL A 242 -13.55 -11.87 7.18
C VAL A 242 -12.76 -12.88 8.04
N LEU A 243 -11.46 -13.04 7.79
CA LEU A 243 -10.62 -14.07 8.42
C LEU A 243 -10.63 -14.01 9.96
N PRO A 244 -10.47 -12.85 10.64
CA PRO A 244 -10.49 -12.79 12.10
C PRO A 244 -11.80 -13.30 12.71
N PHE A 245 -12.94 -13.09 12.03
CA PHE A 245 -14.24 -13.56 12.52
C PHE A 245 -14.47 -15.04 12.27
N ALA A 246 -13.99 -15.56 11.13
CA ALA A 246 -14.03 -16.98 10.83
C ALA A 246 -13.15 -17.81 11.79
N ALA A 247 -12.13 -17.17 12.37
CA ALA A 247 -11.21 -17.82 13.30
C ALA A 247 -11.81 -18.09 14.70
N ILE A 248 -12.90 -17.41 15.09
CA ILE A 248 -13.49 -17.47 16.44
C ILE A 248 -14.32 -18.77 16.59
N PRO A 249 -13.87 -19.77 17.36
CA PRO A 249 -14.60 -21.03 17.50
C PRO A 249 -15.88 -20.83 18.30
N GLY A 250 -17.03 -21.26 17.77
CA GLY A 250 -18.27 -21.38 18.55
C GLY A 250 -19.14 -20.13 18.72
N GLY A 251 -18.77 -18.97 18.13
CA GLY A 251 -19.65 -17.81 17.95
C GLY A 251 -20.25 -17.16 19.21
N ARG A 252 -19.86 -17.61 20.41
CA ARG A 252 -20.36 -17.10 21.70
C ARG A 252 -19.21 -16.54 22.51
N LEU A 253 -18.91 -15.27 22.29
CA LEU A 253 -18.22 -14.45 23.28
C LEU A 253 -19.21 -14.20 24.43
N SER A 254 -19.19 -15.08 25.44
CA SER A 254 -19.88 -14.86 26.70
C SER A 254 -18.94 -14.02 27.57
N ALA A 255 -19.29 -12.76 27.80
CA ALA A 255 -18.71 -11.94 28.84
C ALA A 255 -19.73 -11.91 29.98
N ASP A 256 -19.32 -12.37 31.16
CA ASP A 256 -20.15 -12.25 32.36
C ASP A 256 -20.05 -10.80 32.84
N ILE A 257 -21.14 -10.05 32.73
CA ILE A 257 -21.15 -8.60 32.91
C ILE A 257 -21.63 -8.24 34.31
N ASP A 258 -20.78 -8.48 35.31
CA ASP A 258 -21.06 -8.07 36.69
C ASP A 258 -20.49 -6.67 36.97
N GLY A 259 -21.28 -5.64 36.64
CA GLY A 259 -21.00 -4.23 36.96
C GLY A 259 -20.15 -3.48 35.91
N TYR A 260 -19.92 -2.18 36.15
CA TYR A 260 -19.21 -1.29 35.23
C TYR A 260 -17.77 -1.73 34.92
N ALA A 261 -17.10 -2.43 35.86
CA ALA A 261 -15.76 -2.98 35.65
C ALA A 261 -15.72 -4.10 34.58
N ALA A 262 -16.85 -4.77 34.31
CA ALA A 262 -16.96 -5.79 33.28
C ALA A 262 -17.05 -5.22 31.85
N LEU A 263 -17.18 -3.89 31.68
CA LEU A 263 -17.15 -3.21 30.38
C LEU A 263 -15.74 -2.97 29.84
N ALA A 264 -14.72 -2.94 30.71
CA ALA A 264 -13.32 -2.75 30.31
C ALA A 264 -12.81 -3.82 29.32
N PRO A 265 -13.01 -5.15 29.53
CA PRO A 265 -12.61 -6.16 28.54
C PRO A 265 -13.39 -6.03 27.23
N VAL A 266 -14.67 -5.65 27.29
CA VAL A 266 -15.48 -5.42 26.08
C VAL A 266 -14.94 -4.24 25.29
N ALA A 267 -14.60 -3.13 25.95
CA ALA A 267 -14.00 -1.96 25.31
C ALA A 267 -12.64 -2.29 24.69
N ALA A 268 -11.81 -3.09 25.37
CA ALA A 268 -10.51 -3.55 24.84
C ALA A 268 -10.69 -4.41 23.57
N VAL A 269 -11.64 -5.35 23.57
CA VAL A 269 -11.96 -6.16 22.39
C VAL A 269 -12.48 -5.30 21.25
N LEU A 270 -13.38 -4.35 21.52
CA LEU A 270 -13.89 -3.42 20.51
C LEU A 270 -12.77 -2.54 19.92
N LEU A 271 -11.84 -2.07 20.75
CA LEU A 271 -10.69 -1.29 20.31
C LEU A 271 -9.75 -2.11 19.43
N TRP A 272 -9.48 -3.37 19.81
CA TRP A 272 -8.68 -4.30 19.02
C TRP A 272 -9.37 -4.63 17.68
N LEU A 273 -10.67 -4.92 17.69
CA LEU A 273 -11.45 -5.13 16.46
C LEU A 273 -11.40 -3.90 15.56
N PHE A 274 -11.55 -2.70 16.12
CA PHE A 274 -11.45 -1.46 15.36
C PHE A 274 -10.05 -1.28 14.75
N ALA A 275 -8.98 -1.53 15.52
CA ALA A 275 -7.60 -1.46 15.05
C ALA A 275 -7.30 -2.45 13.91
N VAL A 276 -7.84 -3.67 13.97
CA VAL A 276 -7.64 -4.71 12.95
C VAL A 276 -8.49 -4.47 11.71
N LEU A 277 -9.72 -4.00 11.85
CA LEU A 277 -10.69 -3.89 10.75
C LEU A 277 -10.65 -2.54 10.04
N LEU A 278 -10.31 -1.46 10.73
CA LEU A 278 -10.30 -0.11 10.14
C LEU A 278 -9.30 -0.02 8.97
N PRO A 279 -8.05 -0.51 9.05
CA PRO A 279 -7.10 -0.42 7.94
C PRO A 279 -7.56 -1.13 6.64
N PRO A 280 -7.97 -2.42 6.64
CA PRO A 280 -8.44 -3.07 5.42
C PRO A 280 -9.79 -2.49 4.96
N LEU A 281 -10.65 -2.02 5.85
CA LEU A 281 -11.89 -1.33 5.47
C LEU A 281 -11.61 -0.01 4.76
N ALA A 282 -10.70 0.80 5.30
CA ALA A 282 -10.28 2.06 4.69
C ALA A 282 -9.61 1.83 3.32
N SER A 283 -8.78 0.78 3.22
CA SER A 283 -8.18 0.31 1.97
C SER A 283 -9.25 -0.08 0.93
N LEU A 284 -10.23 -0.91 1.34
CA LEU A 284 -11.33 -1.34 0.49
C LEU A 284 -12.16 -0.17 -0.03
N VAL A 285 -12.55 0.76 0.85
CA VAL A 285 -13.29 1.97 0.48
C VAL A 285 -12.47 2.83 -0.49
N LEU A 286 -11.17 2.99 -0.24
CA LEU A 286 -10.27 3.74 -1.12
C LEU A 286 -10.20 3.11 -2.52
N LEU A 287 -10.03 1.79 -2.61
CA LEU A 287 -9.99 1.05 -3.87
C LEU A 287 -11.30 1.16 -4.64
N ILE A 288 -12.45 1.03 -3.97
CA ILE A 288 -13.77 1.18 -4.59
C ILE A 288 -13.99 2.62 -5.08
N ALA A 289 -13.65 3.62 -4.27
CA ALA A 289 -13.78 5.04 -4.64
C ALA A 289 -12.88 5.41 -5.83
N THR A 290 -11.69 4.79 -5.92
CA THR A 290 -10.71 5.06 -6.97
C THR A 290 -10.77 4.07 -8.14
N ARG A 291 -11.76 3.15 -8.18
CA ARG A 291 -11.89 2.08 -9.19
C ARG A 291 -11.84 2.55 -10.64
N ARG A 292 -12.36 3.75 -10.93
CA ARG A 292 -12.35 4.35 -12.28
C ARG A 292 -10.94 4.63 -12.79
N GLN A 293 -9.96 4.72 -11.89
CA GLN A 293 -8.57 4.95 -12.24
C GLN A 293 -7.85 3.67 -12.66
N PHE A 294 -8.38 2.47 -12.42
CA PHE A 294 -7.67 1.20 -12.68
C PHE A 294 -8.37 0.35 -13.76
N GLN A 295 -8.52 0.91 -14.96
CA GLN A 295 -9.28 0.28 -16.05
C GLN A 295 -8.41 -0.51 -17.05
N ILE A 296 -7.08 -0.52 -16.88
CA ILE A 296 -6.17 -1.17 -17.85
C ILE A 296 -6.23 -2.68 -17.67
N ARG A 297 -6.82 -3.37 -18.66
CA ARG A 297 -6.95 -4.84 -18.67
C ARG A 297 -5.71 -5.50 -19.26
N ALA A 298 -5.42 -6.71 -18.80
CA ALA A 298 -4.38 -7.54 -19.40
C ALA A 298 -4.92 -8.23 -20.68
N PRO A 299 -4.06 -8.53 -21.68
CA PRO A 299 -4.49 -9.25 -22.88
C PRO A 299 -4.99 -10.66 -22.51
N ARG A 300 -5.98 -11.17 -23.26
CA ARG A 300 -6.65 -12.46 -22.97
C ARG A 300 -5.65 -13.61 -22.88
N ASP A 301 -4.66 -13.66 -23.78
CA ASP A 301 -3.65 -14.73 -23.79
C ASP A 301 -2.81 -14.76 -22.51
N ALA A 302 -2.47 -13.59 -21.96
CA ALA A 302 -1.74 -13.51 -20.71
C ALA A 302 -2.60 -13.93 -19.52
N VAL A 303 -3.90 -13.58 -19.53
CA VAL A 303 -4.86 -14.02 -18.52
C VAL A 303 -5.02 -15.54 -18.57
N VAL A 304 -5.24 -16.13 -19.75
CA VAL A 304 -5.38 -17.58 -19.93
C VAL A 304 -4.13 -18.32 -19.44
N ARG A 305 -2.93 -17.87 -19.83
CA ARG A 305 -1.66 -18.47 -19.36
C ARG A 305 -1.53 -18.39 -17.85
N PHE A 306 -1.85 -17.24 -17.25
CA PHE A 306 -1.83 -17.06 -15.80
C PHE A 306 -2.84 -17.97 -15.09
N THR A 307 -4.06 -18.06 -15.59
CA THR A 307 -5.11 -18.92 -15.04
C THR A 307 -4.74 -20.38 -15.15
N LEU A 308 -4.27 -20.84 -16.31
CA LEU A 308 -3.81 -22.22 -16.52
C LEU A 308 -2.65 -22.55 -15.59
N LEU A 309 -1.63 -21.69 -15.50
CA LEU A 309 -0.50 -21.88 -14.59
C LEU A 309 -0.98 -22.02 -13.14
N SER A 310 -1.87 -21.14 -12.69
CA SER A 310 -2.38 -21.16 -11.31
C SER A 310 -3.24 -22.41 -11.03
N VAL A 311 -4.13 -22.78 -11.94
CA VAL A 311 -5.02 -23.96 -11.79
C VAL A 311 -4.22 -25.26 -11.84
N ILE A 312 -3.28 -25.40 -12.78
CA ILE A 312 -2.43 -26.59 -12.90
C ILE A 312 -1.53 -26.71 -11.67
N SER A 313 -0.89 -25.63 -11.22
CA SER A 313 -0.06 -25.66 -10.00
C SER A 313 -0.88 -25.98 -8.76
N PHE A 314 -2.09 -25.43 -8.62
CA PHE A 314 -3.01 -25.80 -7.54
C PHE A 314 -3.33 -27.29 -7.59
N ALA A 315 -3.81 -27.79 -8.74
CA ALA A 315 -4.22 -29.18 -8.91
C ALA A 315 -3.08 -30.18 -8.67
N LEU A 316 -1.88 -29.91 -9.19
CA LEU A 316 -0.72 -30.80 -9.00
C LEU A 316 -0.30 -30.87 -7.54
N LEU A 317 -0.20 -29.74 -6.85
CA LEU A 317 0.20 -29.70 -5.44
C LEU A 317 -0.87 -30.27 -4.52
N ALA A 318 -2.14 -29.99 -4.83
CA ALA A 318 -3.32 -30.57 -4.19
C ALA A 318 -3.32 -32.10 -4.25
N VAL A 319 -3.20 -32.64 -5.46
CA VAL A 319 -3.20 -34.08 -5.72
C VAL A 319 -1.98 -34.74 -5.07
N ALA A 320 -0.79 -34.13 -5.18
CA ALA A 320 0.41 -34.66 -4.54
C ALA A 320 0.25 -34.78 -3.01
N TYR A 321 -0.30 -33.76 -2.35
CA TYR A 321 -0.57 -33.81 -0.91
C TYR A 321 -1.64 -34.85 -0.57
N LEU A 322 -2.74 -34.89 -1.33
CA LEU A 322 -3.84 -35.81 -1.08
C LEU A 322 -3.39 -37.27 -1.24
N VAL A 323 -2.66 -37.59 -2.31
CA VAL A 323 -2.13 -38.94 -2.56
C VAL A 323 -1.16 -39.35 -1.44
N ALA A 324 -0.24 -38.46 -1.06
CA ALA A 324 0.71 -38.76 0.01
C ALA A 324 0.01 -38.92 1.38
N GLY A 325 -0.96 -38.06 1.69
CA GLY A 325 -1.70 -38.12 2.95
C GLY A 325 -2.60 -39.34 3.07
N LEU A 326 -3.29 -39.70 1.97
CA LEU A 326 -4.11 -40.92 1.92
C LEU A 326 -3.25 -42.19 2.01
N ALA A 327 -2.05 -42.19 1.43
CA ALA A 327 -1.12 -43.32 1.55
C ALA A 327 -0.59 -43.51 2.98
N THR A 328 -0.68 -42.49 3.85
CA THR A 328 -0.19 -42.53 5.24
C THR A 328 -1.29 -42.20 6.25
N LEU A 329 -2.52 -42.64 6.01
CA LEU A 329 -3.69 -42.38 6.88
C LEU A 329 -3.47 -42.80 8.34
N SER A 330 -2.69 -43.86 8.58
CA SER A 330 -2.34 -44.35 9.93
C SER A 330 -1.30 -43.49 10.65
N SER A 331 -0.76 -42.45 10.01
CA SER A 331 0.34 -41.62 10.52
C SER A 331 -0.10 -40.16 10.74
N TYR A 332 -1.24 -39.99 11.41
CA TYR A 332 -1.79 -38.70 11.81
C TYR A 332 -2.10 -38.67 13.29
N VAL A 333 -1.97 -37.49 13.89
CA VAL A 333 -2.38 -37.22 15.27
C VAL A 333 -3.29 -35.99 15.28
N PRO A 334 -4.55 -36.11 15.76
CA PRO A 334 -5.30 -37.35 16.05
C PRO A 334 -5.50 -38.25 14.81
N GLU A 335 -6.02 -39.47 14.99
CA GLU A 335 -6.37 -40.35 13.86
C GLU A 335 -7.30 -39.63 12.88
N ALA A 336 -6.92 -39.64 11.60
CA ALA A 336 -7.56 -38.84 10.56
C ALA A 336 -8.42 -39.73 9.65
N GLY A 337 -9.64 -39.27 9.34
CA GLY A 337 -10.45 -39.82 8.26
C GLY A 337 -10.13 -39.19 6.90
N LEU A 338 -10.79 -39.69 5.84
CA LEU A 338 -10.65 -39.14 4.48
C LEU A 338 -11.02 -37.64 4.41
N GLY A 339 -12.07 -37.26 5.14
CA GLY A 339 -12.51 -35.86 5.22
C GLY A 339 -11.48 -34.95 5.89
N ASP A 340 -10.78 -35.45 6.91
CA ASP A 340 -9.74 -34.69 7.62
C ASP A 340 -8.51 -34.48 6.76
N VAL A 341 -8.11 -35.49 5.97
CA VAL A 341 -7.00 -35.34 5.00
C VAL A 341 -7.36 -34.33 3.90
N PHE A 342 -8.59 -34.34 3.40
CA PHE A 342 -9.07 -33.36 2.43
C PHE A 342 -9.13 -31.94 3.01
N ALA A 343 -9.65 -31.77 4.22
CA ALA A 343 -9.63 -30.48 4.91
C ALA A 343 -8.19 -30.01 5.17
N SER A 344 -7.31 -30.93 5.58
CA SER A 344 -5.88 -30.70 5.80
C SER A 344 -5.17 -30.23 4.51
N MET A 345 -5.56 -30.76 3.35
CA MET A 345 -5.11 -30.31 2.03
C MET A 345 -5.56 -28.88 1.73
N LEU A 346 -6.84 -28.55 1.93
CA LEU A 346 -7.35 -27.20 1.68
C LEU A 346 -6.71 -26.15 2.58
N ARG A 347 -6.48 -26.48 3.86
CA ARG A 347 -5.82 -25.59 4.83
C ARG A 347 -4.44 -25.13 4.38
N ARG A 348 -3.69 -25.96 3.62
CA ARG A 348 -2.34 -25.57 3.15
C ARG A 348 -2.35 -24.42 2.15
N PHE A 349 -3.47 -24.14 1.50
CA PHE A 349 -3.58 -23.06 0.53
C PHE A 349 -4.09 -21.75 1.14
N VAL A 350 -4.49 -21.74 2.42
CA VAL A 350 -5.11 -20.58 3.06
C VAL A 350 -4.23 -20.11 4.24
N PRO A 351 -4.18 -18.80 4.56
CA PRO A 351 -3.53 -18.31 5.76
C PRO A 351 -4.10 -18.92 7.05
N ALA A 352 -3.28 -18.93 8.10
CA ALA A 352 -3.56 -19.55 9.39
C ALA A 352 -4.92 -19.19 10.03
N GLY A 353 -5.49 -18.02 9.71
CA GLY A 353 -6.79 -17.59 10.22
C GLY A 353 -8.00 -18.39 9.71
N LEU A 354 -7.90 -19.13 8.60
CA LEU A 354 -9.00 -19.96 8.08
C LEU A 354 -8.92 -21.43 8.52
N GLU A 355 -7.86 -21.81 9.24
CA GLU A 355 -7.61 -23.22 9.56
C GLU A 355 -8.71 -23.81 10.46
N SER A 356 -9.19 -23.04 11.43
CA SER A 356 -10.25 -23.43 12.37
C SER A 356 -11.63 -23.57 11.71
N ALA A 357 -11.89 -22.82 10.63
CA ALA A 357 -13.15 -22.91 9.88
C ALA A 357 -13.28 -24.22 9.09
N LEU A 358 -12.16 -24.88 8.78
CA LEU A 358 -12.12 -26.11 7.98
C LEU A 358 -12.18 -27.38 8.85
N GLY A 359 -12.45 -27.30 10.16
CA GLY A 359 -12.62 -28.44 11.06
C GLY A 359 -11.42 -28.75 11.98
N PRO A 360 -11.34 -29.97 12.55
CA PRO A 360 -10.29 -30.37 13.49
C PRO A 360 -8.89 -30.36 12.85
N VAL A 361 -7.89 -29.85 13.58
CA VAL A 361 -6.49 -29.81 13.10
C VAL A 361 -5.85 -31.18 13.26
N VAL A 362 -5.51 -31.82 12.14
CA VAL A 362 -4.75 -33.09 12.09
C VAL A 362 -3.32 -32.83 11.63
N VAL A 363 -2.36 -33.39 12.36
CA VAL A 363 -0.93 -33.20 12.10
C VAL A 363 -0.35 -34.50 11.53
N PRO A 364 0.23 -34.48 10.31
CA PRO A 364 0.89 -35.66 9.75
C PRO A 364 2.24 -35.93 10.44
N THR A 365 2.52 -37.19 10.77
CA THR A 365 3.81 -37.62 11.37
C THR A 365 4.76 -38.22 10.34
N ALA A 366 4.26 -38.65 9.17
CA ALA A 366 5.09 -39.17 8.09
C ALA A 366 6.01 -38.08 7.51
N PRO A 367 7.34 -38.30 7.38
CA PRO A 367 8.29 -37.26 6.95
C PRO A 367 7.99 -36.64 5.58
N ILE A 368 7.50 -37.45 4.63
CA ILE A 368 7.13 -36.98 3.29
C ILE A 368 5.92 -36.04 3.34
N VAL A 369 4.90 -36.38 4.13
CA VAL A 369 3.68 -35.57 4.25
C VAL A 369 3.96 -34.32 5.06
N LEU A 370 4.79 -34.41 6.11
CA LEU A 370 5.27 -33.25 6.88
C LEU A 370 5.98 -32.24 5.97
N SER A 371 6.89 -32.73 5.11
CA SER A 371 7.60 -31.89 4.15
C SER A 371 6.66 -31.23 3.14
N LEU A 372 5.74 -31.98 2.55
CA LEU A 372 4.70 -31.44 1.67
C LEU A 372 3.83 -30.41 2.39
N SER A 373 3.51 -30.67 3.66
CA SER A 373 2.67 -29.78 4.47
C SER A 373 3.25 -28.39 4.67
N HIS A 374 4.59 -28.28 4.72
CA HIS A 374 5.27 -26.99 4.84
C HIS A 374 5.39 -26.27 3.49
N TRP A 375 5.55 -26.98 2.38
CA TRP A 375 5.91 -26.37 1.10
C TRP A 375 4.78 -26.21 0.09
N VAL A 376 3.71 -27.00 0.17
CA VAL A 376 2.58 -26.95 -0.79
C VAL A 376 2.00 -25.53 -0.91
N GLY A 377 1.69 -24.89 0.22
CA GLY A 377 1.18 -23.53 0.24
C GLY A 377 2.15 -22.49 -0.30
N PRO A 378 3.36 -22.36 0.28
CA PRO A 378 4.36 -21.39 -0.17
C PRO A 378 4.73 -21.53 -1.65
N VAL A 379 4.85 -22.76 -2.17
CA VAL A 379 5.17 -23.00 -3.59
C VAL A 379 4.03 -22.52 -4.48
N PHE A 380 2.78 -22.88 -4.16
CA PHE A 380 1.61 -22.41 -4.91
C PHE A 380 1.55 -20.88 -4.96
N TRP A 381 1.64 -20.23 -3.80
CA TRP A 381 1.55 -18.77 -3.72
C TRP A 381 2.72 -18.06 -4.39
N SER A 382 3.92 -18.66 -4.38
CA SER A 382 5.06 -18.15 -5.15
C SER A 382 4.79 -18.18 -6.64
N VAL A 383 4.26 -19.28 -7.17
CA VAL A 383 3.85 -19.40 -8.58
C VAL A 383 2.76 -18.38 -8.91
N PHE A 384 1.76 -18.23 -8.04
CA PHE A 384 0.68 -17.26 -8.20
C PHE A 384 1.24 -15.83 -8.27
N VAL A 385 2.05 -15.42 -7.30
CA VAL A 385 2.66 -14.08 -7.23
C VAL A 385 3.52 -13.80 -8.47
N LEU A 386 4.39 -14.73 -8.87
CA LEU A 386 5.21 -14.59 -10.08
C LEU A 386 4.35 -14.52 -11.35
N GLY A 387 3.26 -15.30 -11.41
CA GLY A 387 2.27 -15.26 -12.46
C GLY A 387 1.59 -13.90 -12.58
N VAL A 388 1.17 -13.31 -11.45
CA VAL A 388 0.58 -11.96 -11.40
C VAL A 388 1.59 -10.90 -11.83
N LEU A 389 2.85 -10.98 -11.37
CA LEU A 389 3.90 -10.04 -11.78
C LEU A 389 4.19 -10.13 -13.29
N ARG A 390 4.13 -11.32 -13.89
CA ARG A 390 4.21 -11.51 -15.35
C ARG A 390 2.98 -10.94 -16.06
N LEU A 391 1.78 -11.14 -15.51
CA LEU A 391 0.54 -10.57 -16.04
C LEU A 391 0.60 -9.04 -16.10
N TYR A 392 1.19 -8.38 -15.10
CA TYR A 392 1.39 -6.93 -15.08
C TYR A 392 2.43 -6.41 -16.09
N ARG A 393 3.32 -7.28 -16.57
CA ARG A 393 4.30 -6.96 -17.63
C ARG A 393 3.74 -7.17 -19.03
N ALA A 394 2.63 -7.91 -19.18
CA ALA A 394 2.00 -8.13 -20.47
C ALA A 394 1.32 -6.85 -20.98
N THR A 395 1.88 -6.24 -22.02
CA THR A 395 1.28 -5.08 -22.71
C THR A 395 0.62 -5.56 -23.98
N SER A 396 -0.63 -5.16 -24.25
CA SER A 396 -1.26 -5.48 -25.54
C SER A 396 -0.54 -4.68 -26.62
N THR A 397 0.27 -5.35 -27.43
CA THR A 397 0.61 -4.86 -28.76
C THR A 397 -0.63 -5.06 -29.62
N GLY A 398 -1.57 -4.12 -29.54
CA GLY A 398 -2.80 -4.08 -30.33
C GLY A 398 -2.49 -3.74 -31.78
N ARG A 399 -1.75 -4.62 -32.46
CA ARG A 399 -1.51 -4.52 -33.89
C ARG A 399 -2.48 -5.47 -34.57
N THR A 400 -3.65 -4.98 -34.93
CA THR A 400 -4.53 -5.71 -35.84
C THR A 400 -4.10 -5.41 -37.27
N ALA A 401 -4.17 -6.39 -38.18
CA ALA A 401 -3.86 -6.14 -39.60
C ALA A 401 -4.72 -4.99 -40.19
N GLY A 402 -5.95 -4.83 -39.71
CA GLY A 402 -6.84 -3.71 -40.05
C GLY A 402 -6.34 -2.34 -39.57
N ASP A 403 -5.66 -2.26 -38.43
CA ASP A 403 -5.12 -0.99 -37.91
C ASP A 403 -3.97 -0.49 -38.78
N GLU A 404 -3.13 -1.40 -39.29
CA GLU A 404 -2.05 -1.04 -40.20
C GLU A 404 -2.58 -0.53 -41.55
N LEU A 405 -3.62 -1.17 -42.08
CA LEU A 405 -4.29 -0.72 -43.31
C LEU A 405 -4.88 0.68 -43.13
N ARG A 406 -5.64 0.90 -42.06
CA ARG A 406 -6.24 2.19 -41.73
C ARG A 406 -5.20 3.30 -41.53
N PHE A 407 -4.09 2.99 -40.86
CA PHE A 407 -2.98 3.94 -40.70
C PHE A 407 -2.32 4.29 -42.04
N ARG A 408 -2.12 3.30 -42.93
CA ARG A 408 -1.60 3.53 -44.29
C ARG A 408 -2.54 4.36 -45.15
N GLU A 409 -3.85 4.18 -45.01
CA GLU A 409 -4.84 5.03 -45.69
C GLU A 409 -4.73 6.48 -45.23
N LEU A 410 -4.73 6.75 -43.91
CA LEU A 410 -4.57 8.11 -43.39
C LEU A 410 -3.25 8.75 -43.83
N LEU A 411 -2.16 7.98 -43.91
CA LEU A 411 -0.86 8.44 -44.43
C LEU A 411 -0.94 8.96 -45.86
N ARG A 412 -1.81 8.40 -46.71
CA ARG A 412 -2.01 8.86 -48.10
C ARG A 412 -2.74 10.20 -48.17
N TRP A 413 -3.53 10.54 -47.16
CA TRP A 413 -4.30 11.79 -47.10
C TRP A 413 -3.44 12.98 -46.62
N GLY A 414 -2.23 12.72 -46.11
CA GLY A 414 -1.26 13.71 -45.66
C GLY A 414 -1.04 13.72 -44.15
N GLY A 415 0.02 14.40 -43.71
CA GLY A 415 0.47 14.43 -42.31
C GLY A 415 1.69 13.55 -42.03
N GLY A 416 2.07 13.37 -40.77
CA GLY A 416 3.20 12.51 -40.36
C GLY A 416 4.61 13.11 -40.57
N GLY A 417 4.73 14.19 -41.34
CA GLY A 417 6.03 14.79 -41.67
C GLY A 417 6.95 13.82 -42.45
N THR A 418 8.24 14.14 -42.52
CA THR A 418 9.23 13.32 -43.27
C THR A 418 9.45 11.93 -42.67
N LEU A 419 9.04 11.72 -41.41
CA LEU A 419 9.18 10.46 -40.69
C LEU A 419 7.86 9.68 -40.58
N GLY A 420 6.75 10.17 -41.15
CA GLY A 420 5.43 9.55 -41.03
C GLY A 420 5.39 8.08 -41.49
N PHE A 421 6.10 7.77 -42.57
CA PHE A 421 6.19 6.40 -43.10
C PHE A 421 6.82 5.42 -42.08
N ARG A 422 7.71 5.89 -41.19
CA ARG A 422 8.31 5.05 -40.14
C ARG A 422 7.29 4.56 -39.12
N GLY A 423 6.10 5.16 -39.08
CA GLY A 423 4.96 4.65 -38.32
C GLY A 423 4.54 3.23 -38.78
N THR A 424 4.80 2.85 -40.02
CA THR A 424 4.47 1.50 -40.55
C THR A 424 5.41 0.40 -40.09
N TRP A 425 6.54 0.74 -39.45
CA TRP A 425 7.54 -0.24 -39.04
C TRP A 425 7.01 -1.29 -38.05
N PRO A 426 7.56 -2.52 -38.06
CA PRO A 426 7.20 -3.55 -37.10
C PRO A 426 7.42 -3.07 -35.66
N GLY A 427 6.46 -3.36 -34.78
CA GLY A 427 6.52 -3.02 -33.36
C GLY A 427 5.87 -1.69 -32.97
N ASN A 428 5.41 -0.88 -33.93
CA ASN A 428 4.55 0.27 -33.65
C ASN A 428 3.10 -0.15 -33.44
N VAL A 429 2.42 0.59 -32.57
CA VAL A 429 0.98 0.56 -32.33
C VAL A 429 0.39 1.90 -32.76
N TYR A 430 -0.89 1.92 -33.11
CA TYR A 430 -1.58 3.09 -33.63
C TYR A 430 -2.62 3.59 -32.64
N TRP A 431 -2.60 4.88 -32.36
CA TRP A 431 -3.72 5.60 -31.76
C TRP A 431 -4.49 6.30 -32.87
N PHE A 432 -5.82 6.23 -32.85
CA PHE A 432 -6.71 6.92 -33.78
C PHE A 432 -7.61 7.88 -33.01
N SER A 433 -7.92 9.05 -33.58
CA SER A 433 -8.94 9.95 -33.03
C SER A 433 -10.32 9.28 -33.03
N GLU A 434 -11.22 9.72 -32.15
CA GLU A 434 -12.61 9.25 -32.14
C GLU A 434 -13.32 9.54 -33.48
N GLU A 435 -13.00 10.67 -34.10
CA GLU A 435 -13.49 11.06 -35.44
C GLU A 435 -12.82 10.26 -36.58
N GLY A 436 -11.74 9.54 -36.28
CA GLY A 436 -11.05 8.66 -37.22
C GLY A 436 -10.22 9.35 -38.28
N ASP A 437 -10.02 10.66 -38.16
CA ASP A 437 -9.36 11.56 -39.10
C ASP A 437 -7.88 11.86 -38.75
N ALA A 438 -7.42 11.40 -37.59
CA ALA A 438 -6.05 11.55 -37.12
C ALA A 438 -5.50 10.26 -36.54
N ALA A 439 -4.19 10.03 -36.73
CA ALA A 439 -3.50 8.91 -36.14
C ALA A 439 -2.09 9.24 -35.66
N ILE A 440 -1.62 8.57 -34.61
CA ILE A 440 -0.25 8.66 -34.12
C ILE A 440 0.29 7.24 -33.95
N ALA A 441 1.41 6.96 -34.63
CA ALA A 441 2.17 5.74 -34.41
C ALA A 441 3.09 5.93 -33.21
N TYR A 442 3.02 4.99 -32.27
CA TYR A 442 3.78 5.05 -31.03
C TYR A 442 4.22 3.67 -30.56
N ARG A 443 5.22 3.65 -29.68
CA ARG A 443 5.63 2.45 -28.95
C ARG A 443 5.73 2.75 -27.47
N VAL A 444 5.22 1.84 -26.64
CA VAL A 444 5.30 1.98 -25.19
C VAL A 444 6.47 1.18 -24.66
N ILE A 445 7.41 1.86 -24.01
CA ILE A 445 8.55 1.26 -23.32
C ILE A 445 8.58 1.83 -21.90
N ASP A 446 8.48 0.96 -20.90
CA ASP A 446 8.51 1.33 -19.47
C ASP A 446 7.59 2.51 -19.06
N GLY A 447 6.40 2.55 -19.66
CA GLY A 447 5.43 3.61 -19.38
C GLY A 447 5.75 4.94 -20.06
N VAL A 448 6.60 4.95 -21.08
CA VAL A 448 6.81 6.09 -21.98
C VAL A 448 6.26 5.73 -23.35
N ALA A 449 5.30 6.51 -23.85
CA ALA A 449 4.76 6.38 -25.19
C ALA A 449 5.61 7.24 -26.14
N ILE A 450 6.50 6.58 -26.87
CA ILE A 450 7.46 7.22 -27.76
C ILE A 450 6.85 7.31 -29.16
N THR A 451 6.79 8.53 -29.71
CA THR A 451 6.35 8.81 -31.07
C THR A 451 7.54 9.31 -31.90
N LEU A 452 7.68 8.78 -33.11
CA LEU A 452 8.81 9.11 -34.00
C LEU A 452 8.46 10.18 -35.04
N SER A 453 7.17 10.42 -35.28
CA SER A 453 6.66 11.29 -36.32
C SER A 453 5.66 12.31 -35.77
N ASP A 454 5.38 13.34 -36.57
CA ASP A 454 4.23 14.21 -36.33
C ASP A 454 2.93 13.39 -36.46
N PRO A 455 1.78 13.89 -35.97
CA PRO A 455 0.50 13.25 -36.19
C PRO A 455 0.17 13.11 -37.69
N VAL A 456 -0.38 11.96 -38.05
CA VAL A 456 -0.92 11.69 -39.39
C VAL A 456 -2.35 12.19 -39.43
N CYS A 457 -2.52 13.45 -39.83
CA CYS A 457 -3.79 14.15 -39.95
C CYS A 457 -3.61 15.36 -40.87
N ARG A 458 -4.71 16.04 -41.18
CA ARG A 458 -4.67 17.38 -41.78
C ARG A 458 -3.94 18.38 -40.84
N PRO A 459 -3.23 19.39 -41.36
CA PRO A 459 -2.44 20.32 -40.54
C PRO A 459 -3.25 21.05 -39.47
N GLU A 460 -4.51 21.33 -39.75
CA GLU A 460 -5.46 22.04 -38.89
C GLU A 460 -5.80 21.25 -37.61
N HIS A 461 -5.74 19.91 -37.67
CA HIS A 461 -6.13 19.03 -36.56
C HIS A 461 -4.93 18.55 -35.73
N ALA A 462 -3.70 18.94 -36.10
CA ALA A 462 -2.49 18.43 -35.47
C ALA A 462 -2.38 18.78 -33.97
N GLU A 463 -2.79 19.99 -33.57
CA GLU A 463 -2.79 20.41 -32.17
C GLU A 463 -3.79 19.59 -31.33
N ARG A 464 -5.00 19.41 -31.86
CA ARG A 464 -6.03 18.57 -31.23
C ARG A 464 -5.57 17.12 -31.08
N ALA A 465 -5.00 16.54 -32.13
CA ALA A 465 -4.49 15.17 -32.10
C ALA A 465 -3.40 14.97 -31.04
N ILE A 466 -2.51 15.95 -30.84
CA ILE A 466 -1.50 15.90 -29.78
C ILE A 466 -2.16 15.96 -28.39
N ILE A 467 -3.12 16.86 -28.18
CA ILE A 467 -3.82 17.00 -26.90
C ILE A 467 -4.56 15.72 -26.56
N ASP A 468 -5.30 15.17 -27.52
CA ASP A 468 -6.09 13.95 -27.34
C ASP A 468 -5.18 12.73 -27.12
N PHE A 469 -4.04 12.66 -27.81
CA PHE A 469 -3.04 11.62 -27.57
C PHE A 469 -2.36 11.75 -26.20
N VAL A 470 -2.08 12.98 -25.73
CA VAL A 470 -1.57 13.22 -24.37
C VAL A 470 -2.60 12.78 -23.34
N ALA A 471 -3.89 13.09 -23.54
CA ALA A 471 -4.97 12.64 -22.66
C ALA A 471 -5.12 11.10 -22.68
N PHE A 472 -4.96 10.48 -23.85
CA PHE A 472 -4.92 9.02 -24.00
C PHE A 472 -3.71 8.41 -23.27
N CYS A 473 -2.53 9.01 -23.38
CA CYS A 473 -1.35 8.58 -22.64
C CYS A 473 -1.57 8.73 -21.12
N ASP A 474 -2.13 9.85 -20.66
CA ASP A 474 -2.46 10.08 -19.25
C ASP A 474 -3.46 9.02 -18.71
N ALA A 475 -4.49 8.69 -19.49
CA ALA A 475 -5.45 7.64 -19.16
C ALA A 475 -4.80 6.25 -19.02
N ASN A 476 -3.79 5.97 -19.85
CA ASN A 476 -2.99 4.75 -19.81
C ASN A 476 -1.79 4.82 -18.84
N SER A 477 -1.57 5.95 -18.15
CA SER A 477 -0.36 6.23 -17.36
C SER A 477 0.94 6.06 -18.13
N TRP A 478 0.96 6.56 -19.35
CA TRP A 478 2.15 6.72 -20.14
C TRP A 478 2.59 8.18 -20.17
N THR A 479 3.89 8.41 -20.08
CA THR A 479 4.49 9.72 -20.36
C THR A 479 4.66 9.82 -21.88
N PRO A 480 3.99 10.77 -22.56
CA PRO A 480 4.18 10.96 -23.99
C PRO A 480 5.57 11.58 -24.26
N ALA A 481 6.31 11.00 -25.20
CA ALA A 481 7.61 11.49 -25.65
C ALA A 481 7.61 11.66 -27.17
N PHE A 482 7.63 12.90 -27.63
CA PHE A 482 7.63 13.25 -29.05
C PHE A 482 9.07 13.48 -29.54
N TYR A 483 9.51 12.69 -30.52
CA TYR A 483 10.87 12.77 -31.05
C TYR A 483 11.03 13.88 -32.12
N SER A 484 10.01 14.11 -32.95
CA SER A 484 10.02 15.14 -34.00
C SER A 484 9.41 16.46 -33.50
N ARG A 485 10.14 17.58 -33.69
CA ARG A 485 9.89 18.88 -33.04
C ARG A 485 9.06 19.90 -33.84
N ARG A 486 8.51 19.59 -35.02
CA ARG A 486 7.89 20.66 -35.85
C ARG A 486 6.67 21.33 -35.19
N ILE A 487 5.85 20.59 -34.44
CA ILE A 487 4.59 21.12 -33.89
C ILE A 487 4.73 21.63 -32.44
N LEU A 488 5.69 21.11 -31.67
CA LEU A 488 5.87 21.50 -30.26
C LEU A 488 6.37 22.95 -30.11
N VAL A 489 7.06 23.48 -31.12
CA VAL A 489 7.47 24.89 -31.19
C VAL A 489 6.25 25.80 -31.38
N VAL A 490 5.28 25.41 -32.23
CA VAL A 490 4.09 26.24 -32.55
C VAL A 490 3.20 26.47 -31.34
N VAL A 491 2.97 25.43 -30.53
CA VAL A 491 2.16 25.52 -29.29
C VAL A 491 2.86 26.36 -28.21
N ALA A 492 4.19 26.31 -28.13
CA ALA A 492 4.97 27.16 -27.22
C ALA A 492 4.99 28.63 -27.67
N THR A 493 5.13 28.90 -28.99
CA THR A 493 5.13 30.27 -29.53
C THR A 493 3.77 30.94 -29.45
N ARG A 494 2.64 30.23 -29.64
CA ARG A 494 1.30 30.83 -29.49
C ARG A 494 0.94 31.21 -28.05
N ARG A 495 1.46 30.49 -27.05
CA ARG A 495 1.29 30.87 -25.63
C ARG A 495 2.15 32.05 -25.18
N LEU A 496 3.22 32.37 -25.91
CA LEU A 496 4.09 33.51 -25.65
C LEU A 496 3.67 34.76 -26.44
N ALA A 497 3.05 34.60 -27.62
CA ALA A 497 2.54 35.71 -28.42
C ALA A 497 1.14 36.20 -27.99
N GLY A 498 0.47 35.48 -27.09
CA GLY A 498 -0.86 35.81 -26.55
C GLY A 498 -0.87 36.15 -25.06
N ARG A 499 0.25 36.62 -24.51
CA ARG A 499 0.35 37.14 -23.13
C ARG A 499 0.81 38.58 -23.11
#